data_AF-A0A7W1RPB6-F1
#
_entry.id   AF-A0A7W1RPB6-F1
#
_cell.length_a   1.000
_cell.length_b   1.000
_cell.length_c   1.000
_cell.angle_alpha   90.00
_cell.angle_beta   90.00
_cell.angle_gamma   90.00
#
_symmetry.space_group_name_H-M   'P 1'
#
loop_
_entity.id
_entity.type
_entity.pdbx_description
1 polymer ?
#
loop_
_entity_poly.entity_id
_entity_poly.type
_entity_poly.pdbx_seq_one_letter_code
_entity_poly.pdbx_strand_id
1 'polypeptide(L)'
;MATVLQQDRGLCERIARSRNWRVESIVELAHEPSLGWQDGKLAFLYESGVKLRWREDGERVIKWAFGEPWLWRGGLLWNRSTAYICEGETDAISVIDAGVEKDGETVVVAIPSATTFKHEWAVLFKDKEVILALDCDAAGLAATTKIAGLLRPVVDSLKQLDWGGLQNAS
;
A
#
# COMPACT_ATOMS: atom_id res chain seq x y z
N MET A 1 4.80 -22.58 16.45
CA MET A 1 3.75 -21.73 17.04
C MET A 1 3.44 -20.64 16.03
N ALA A 2 2.16 -20.41 15.71
CA ALA A 2 1.80 -19.30 14.85
C ALA A 2 1.97 -18.00 15.64
N THR A 3 2.93 -17.16 15.24
CA THR A 3 3.09 -15.83 15.85
C THR A 3 2.03 -14.92 15.25
N VAL A 4 1.11 -14.44 16.09
CA VAL A 4 0.16 -13.41 15.66
C VAL A 4 0.87 -12.07 15.74
N LEU A 5 1.11 -11.42 14.59
CA LEU A 5 1.90 -10.18 14.51
C LEU A 5 1.39 -9.10 15.48
N GLN A 6 0.06 -8.95 15.60
CA GLN A 6 -0.58 -7.97 16.50
C GLN A 6 -0.25 -8.19 17.99
N GLN A 7 0.22 -9.37 18.39
CA GLN A 7 0.55 -9.72 19.79
C GLN A 7 2.05 -9.76 20.06
N ASP A 8 2.90 -9.69 19.02
CA ASP A 8 4.36 -9.78 19.16
C ASP A 8 5.01 -8.42 18.89
N ARG A 9 5.04 -7.57 19.92
CA ARG A 9 5.64 -6.24 19.85
C ARG A 9 7.11 -6.28 19.45
N GLY A 10 7.87 -7.29 19.93
CA GLY A 10 9.28 -7.43 19.59
C GLY A 10 9.49 -7.72 18.09
N LEU A 11 8.60 -8.50 17.48
CA LEU A 11 8.58 -8.69 16.03
C LEU A 11 8.20 -7.41 15.28
N CYS A 12 7.19 -6.66 15.73
CA CYS A 12 6.84 -5.36 15.15
C CYS A 12 8.03 -4.40 15.17
N GLU A 13 8.75 -4.31 16.29
CA GLU A 13 9.96 -3.48 16.43
C GLU A 13 11.07 -3.88 15.45
N ARG A 14 11.27 -5.18 15.22
CA ARG A 14 12.25 -5.66 14.22
C ARG A 14 11.84 -5.28 12.79
N ILE A 15 10.57 -5.47 12.46
CA ILE A 15 10.04 -5.12 11.12
C ILE A 15 10.19 -3.62 10.88
N ALA A 16 9.73 -2.80 11.82
CA ALA A 16 9.82 -1.34 11.80
C ALA A 16 11.27 -0.88 11.62
N ARG A 17 12.19 -1.36 12.46
CA ARG A 17 13.62 -1.00 12.41
C ARG A 17 14.26 -1.31 11.06
N SER A 18 13.94 -2.47 10.47
CA SER A 18 14.54 -2.88 9.20
C SER A 18 14.12 -2.02 7.99
N ARG A 19 13.08 -1.21 8.13
CA ARG A 19 12.48 -0.39 7.06
C ARG A 19 12.36 1.08 7.43
N ASN A 20 12.89 1.47 8.60
CA ASN A 20 12.80 2.81 9.14
C ASN A 20 11.36 3.34 9.28
N TRP A 21 10.45 2.47 9.71
CA TRP A 21 9.07 2.86 10.06
C TRP A 21 8.90 3.00 11.56
N ARG A 22 7.85 3.70 12.00
CA ARG A 22 7.42 3.67 13.40
C ARG A 22 6.87 2.30 13.75
N VAL A 23 7.10 1.88 14.99
CA VAL A 23 6.60 0.60 15.51
C VAL A 23 5.07 0.61 15.55
N GLU A 24 4.50 1.76 15.89
CA GLU A 24 3.08 2.02 15.99
C GLU A 24 2.37 1.76 14.65
N SER A 25 2.94 2.20 13.54
CA SER A 25 2.38 1.95 12.20
C SER A 25 2.27 0.45 11.90
N ILE A 26 3.25 -0.36 12.32
CA ILE A 26 3.22 -1.82 12.13
C ILE A 26 2.19 -2.49 13.03
N VAL A 27 2.09 -2.01 14.28
CA VAL A 27 1.08 -2.50 15.24
C VAL A 27 -0.33 -2.19 14.74
N GLU A 28 -0.59 -0.95 14.31
CA GLU A 28 -1.89 -0.52 13.77
C GLU A 28 -2.28 -1.33 12.54
N LEU A 29 -1.37 -1.50 11.58
CA LEU A 29 -1.61 -2.32 10.39
C LEU A 29 -1.83 -3.80 10.69
N ALA A 30 -1.22 -4.34 11.75
CA ALA A 30 -1.47 -5.70 12.20
C ALA A 30 -2.85 -5.84 12.87
N HIS A 31 -3.35 -4.79 13.52
CA HIS A 31 -4.69 -4.73 14.11
C HIS A 31 -5.79 -4.42 13.09
N GLU A 32 -5.47 -3.75 11.98
CA GLU A 32 -6.34 -3.44 10.84
C GLU A 32 -6.47 -4.60 9.83
N PRO A 33 -6.21 -5.84 10.27
CA PRO A 33 -5.72 -6.98 9.46
C PRO A 33 -5.08 -6.69 8.09
N SER A 34 -4.25 -5.67 7.95
CA SER A 34 -3.55 -5.32 6.70
C SER A 34 -2.16 -5.96 6.59
N LEU A 35 -1.55 -6.27 7.74
CA LEU A 35 -0.26 -6.96 7.86
C LEU A 35 -0.34 -8.20 8.75
N GLY A 36 0.47 -9.21 8.40
CA GLY A 36 0.62 -10.44 9.17
C GLY A 36 2.04 -10.99 9.12
N TRP A 37 2.23 -12.14 9.75
CA TRP A 37 3.50 -12.85 9.79
C TRP A 37 3.28 -14.35 9.62
N GLN A 38 4.03 -14.98 8.71
CA GLN A 38 3.94 -16.41 8.45
C GLN A 38 5.34 -17.01 8.24
N ASP A 39 5.74 -17.94 9.09
CA ASP A 39 6.99 -18.72 8.96
C ASP A 39 8.23 -17.86 8.61
N GLY A 40 8.40 -16.74 9.32
CA GLY A 40 9.54 -15.84 9.10
C GLY A 40 9.35 -14.82 7.97
N LYS A 41 8.17 -14.76 7.35
CA LYS A 41 7.86 -13.94 6.18
C LYS A 41 6.83 -12.88 6.54
N LEU A 42 7.03 -11.66 6.02
CA LEU A 42 6.04 -10.61 6.11
C LEU A 42 4.87 -10.94 5.18
N ALA A 43 3.65 -10.91 5.70
CA ALA A 43 2.44 -11.16 4.93
C ALA A 43 1.66 -9.85 4.74
N PHE A 44 1.42 -9.49 3.49
CA PHE A 44 0.46 -8.45 3.13
C PHE A 44 -0.88 -9.12 2.93
N LEU A 45 -1.83 -8.75 3.77
CA LEU A 45 -3.16 -9.32 3.78
C LEU A 45 -4.04 -8.48 2.87
N TYR A 46 -4.55 -9.12 1.83
CA TYR A 46 -5.52 -8.56 0.90
C TYR A 46 -6.88 -9.19 1.20
N GLU A 47 -7.95 -8.48 0.91
CA GLU A 47 -9.29 -9.04 1.00
C GLU A 47 -9.50 -10.21 0.03
N SER A 48 -8.70 -10.26 -1.05
CA SER A 48 -8.70 -11.33 -2.05
C SER A 48 -7.66 -12.43 -1.80
N GLY A 49 -6.75 -12.30 -0.83
CA GLY A 49 -5.63 -13.25 -0.69
C GLY A 49 -4.49 -12.78 0.21
N VAL A 50 -3.35 -13.47 0.13
CA VAL A 50 -2.16 -13.14 0.92
C VAL A 50 -0.92 -13.13 0.05
N LYS A 51 -0.18 -12.02 0.10
CA LYS A 51 1.13 -11.87 -0.57
C LYS A 51 2.24 -11.91 0.46
N LEU A 52 3.12 -12.89 0.36
CA LEU A 52 4.29 -13.04 1.23
C LEU A 52 5.50 -12.34 0.62
N ARG A 53 6.29 -11.69 1.47
CA ARG A 53 7.56 -11.05 1.12
C ARG A 53 8.64 -11.42 2.13
N TRP A 54 9.78 -11.88 1.63
CA TRP A 54 10.96 -12.17 2.44
C TRP A 54 12.25 -11.91 1.65
N ARG A 55 13.39 -12.14 2.29
CA ARG A 55 14.69 -12.17 1.62
C ARG A 55 15.27 -13.57 1.67
N GLU A 56 15.82 -14.02 0.54
CA GLU A 56 16.52 -15.29 0.38
C GLU A 56 17.77 -14.99 -0.44
N ASP A 57 18.94 -15.39 0.06
CA ASP A 57 20.25 -15.12 -0.57
C ASP A 57 20.51 -13.64 -0.92
N GLY A 58 20.00 -12.72 -0.08
CA GLY A 58 20.12 -11.28 -0.28
C GLY A 58 19.06 -10.67 -1.18
N GLU A 59 18.38 -11.48 -1.98
CA GLU A 59 17.38 -11.07 -2.95
C GLU A 59 15.99 -10.96 -2.33
N ARG A 60 15.16 -10.06 -2.88
CA ARG A 60 13.77 -9.88 -2.45
C ARG A 60 12.89 -10.91 -3.15
N VAL A 61 12.26 -11.80 -2.37
CA VAL A 61 11.30 -12.78 -2.88
C VAL A 61 9.88 -12.33 -2.54
N ILE A 62 8.99 -12.44 -3.53
CA ILE A 62 7.56 -12.11 -3.41
C ILE A 62 6.76 -13.28 -3.96
N LYS A 63 5.76 -13.75 -3.22
CA LYS A 63 4.89 -14.86 -3.66
C LYS A 63 3.47 -14.72 -3.10
N TRP A 64 2.47 -14.98 -3.92
CA TRP A 64 1.10 -15.18 -3.45
C TRP A 64 0.99 -16.54 -2.76
N ALA A 65 0.57 -16.55 -1.49
CA ALA A 65 0.29 -17.79 -0.77
C ALA A 65 -1.01 -18.43 -1.29
N PHE A 66 -2.03 -17.59 -1.50
CA PHE A 66 -3.30 -17.92 -2.16
C PHE A 66 -4.00 -16.62 -2.58
N GLY A 67 -5.06 -16.75 -3.37
CA GLY A 67 -5.87 -15.64 -3.84
C GLY A 67 -5.36 -14.98 -5.11
N GLU A 68 -5.90 -13.82 -5.43
CA GLU A 68 -5.56 -13.08 -6.66
C GLU A 68 -5.24 -11.61 -6.39
N PRO A 69 -4.48 -10.94 -7.28
CA PRO A 69 -4.16 -9.53 -7.14
C PRO A 69 -5.41 -8.64 -7.05
N TRP A 70 -5.51 -7.91 -5.94
CA TRP A 70 -6.47 -6.83 -5.72
C TRP A 70 -5.75 -5.61 -5.15
N LEU A 71 -6.47 -4.52 -4.88
CA LEU A 71 -5.92 -3.37 -4.15
C LEU A 71 -5.67 -3.77 -2.70
N TRP A 72 -4.44 -3.53 -2.21
CA TRP A 72 -4.16 -3.70 -0.79
C TRP A 72 -4.90 -2.60 -0.03
N ARG A 73 -5.65 -2.97 1.02
CA ARG A 73 -6.54 -2.08 1.78
C ARG A 73 -7.70 -1.49 0.95
N GLY A 74 -8.04 -2.12 -0.18
CA GLY A 74 -9.09 -1.62 -1.07
C GLY A 74 -10.47 -1.55 -0.41
N GLY A 75 -10.75 -2.43 0.56
CA GLY A 75 -12.01 -2.44 1.31
C GLY A 75 -12.22 -1.22 2.21
N LEU A 76 -11.17 -0.47 2.53
CA LEU A 76 -11.31 0.74 3.35
C LEU A 76 -11.81 1.95 2.55
N LEU A 77 -11.76 1.88 1.21
CA LEU A 77 -12.20 2.98 0.33
C LEU A 77 -13.69 3.32 0.50
N TRP A 78 -14.53 2.40 0.96
CA TRP A 78 -15.98 2.63 1.07
C TRP A 78 -16.35 3.81 1.98
N ASN A 79 -15.55 4.07 3.02
CA ASN A 79 -15.88 5.05 4.08
C ASN A 79 -14.89 6.22 4.13
N ARG A 80 -14.25 6.55 3.01
CA ARG A 80 -13.14 7.52 2.93
C ARG A 80 -13.35 8.48 1.77
N SER A 81 -13.13 9.76 1.97
CA SER A 81 -13.28 10.78 0.91
C SER A 81 -12.02 10.94 0.07
N THR A 82 -10.86 10.60 0.63
CA THR A 82 -9.55 10.82 0.01
C THR A 82 -8.77 9.51 -0.08
N ALA A 83 -8.17 9.24 -1.24
CA ALA A 83 -7.39 8.03 -1.47
C ALA A 83 -6.00 8.34 -2.05
N TYR A 84 -4.95 7.85 -1.40
CA TYR A 84 -3.61 7.75 -1.95
C TYR A 84 -3.42 6.37 -2.59
N ILE A 85 -2.98 6.33 -3.85
CA ILE A 85 -2.64 5.07 -4.55
C ILE A 85 -1.13 4.98 -4.71
N CYS A 86 -0.53 4.01 -4.04
CA CYS A 86 0.90 3.71 -4.09
C CYS A 86 1.22 2.51 -5.00
N GLU A 87 2.46 2.42 -5.49
CA GLU A 87 2.90 1.34 -6.39
C GLU A 87 3.01 -0.02 -5.69
N GLY A 88 3.44 -0.02 -4.43
CA GLY A 88 3.52 -1.21 -3.61
C GLY A 88 3.15 -0.95 -2.15
N GLU A 89 2.96 -2.04 -1.40
CA GLU A 89 2.52 -1.95 -0.01
C GLU A 89 3.57 -1.31 0.89
N THR A 90 4.86 -1.43 0.54
CA THR A 90 5.94 -0.79 1.30
C THR A 90 5.88 0.72 1.17
N ASP A 91 5.56 1.24 -0.03
CA ASP A 91 5.43 2.68 -0.24
C ASP A 91 4.18 3.20 0.46
N ALA A 92 3.07 2.45 0.39
CA ALA A 92 1.87 2.76 1.14
C ALA A 92 2.14 2.83 2.65
N ILE A 93 2.87 1.86 3.23
CA ILE A 93 3.23 1.90 4.65
C ILE A 93 4.07 3.13 4.98
N SER A 94 5.02 3.52 4.12
CA SER A 94 5.81 4.75 4.32
C SER A 94 4.93 6.02 4.32
N VAL A 95 3.92 6.08 3.45
CA VAL A 95 2.96 7.20 3.40
C VAL A 95 2.07 7.21 4.66
N ILE A 96 1.60 6.05 5.11
CA ILE A 96 0.86 5.89 6.38
C ILE A 96 1.73 6.31 7.56
N ASP A 97 2.99 5.89 7.57
CA ASP A 97 3.96 6.20 8.62
C ASP A 97 4.26 7.69 8.74
N ALA A 98 4.24 8.41 7.60
CA ALA A 98 4.32 9.87 7.56
C ALA A 98 3.08 10.57 8.15
N GLY A 99 2.00 9.83 8.44
CA GLY A 99 0.81 10.31 9.13
C GLY A 99 -0.28 10.86 8.22
N VAL A 100 -0.32 10.43 6.96
CA VAL A 100 -1.32 10.88 5.97
C VAL A 100 -2.75 10.49 6.35
N GLU A 101 -2.96 9.39 7.10
CA GLU A 101 -4.29 8.91 7.50
C GLU A 101 -4.81 9.51 8.83
N LYS A 102 -4.14 10.52 9.40
CA LYS A 102 -4.48 11.07 10.73
C LYS A 102 -5.84 11.78 10.81
N ASP A 103 -6.38 12.20 9.67
CA ASP A 103 -7.67 12.90 9.59
C ASP A 103 -8.88 11.95 9.70
N GLY A 104 -8.68 10.64 9.54
CA GLY A 104 -9.74 9.62 9.54
C GLY A 104 -10.55 9.54 8.25
N GLU A 105 -10.36 10.46 7.31
CA GLU A 105 -11.07 10.56 6.03
C GLU A 105 -10.20 10.11 4.85
N THR A 106 -8.88 10.11 5.04
CA THR A 106 -7.88 9.69 4.08
C THR A 106 -7.52 8.22 4.27
N VAL A 107 -7.36 7.50 3.16
CA VAL A 107 -6.80 6.14 3.14
C VAL A 107 -5.71 6.00 2.10
N VAL A 108 -4.69 5.21 2.43
CA VAL A 108 -3.60 4.83 1.55
C VAL A 108 -3.80 3.38 1.14
N VAL A 109 -3.88 3.16 -0.17
CA VAL A 109 -3.98 1.83 -0.79
C VAL A 109 -2.77 1.59 -1.68
N ALA A 110 -2.47 0.33 -1.96
CA ALA A 110 -1.41 -0.03 -2.91
C ALA A 110 -1.93 -0.93 -4.03
N ILE A 111 -1.42 -0.71 -5.23
CA ILE A 111 -1.59 -1.67 -6.31
C ILE A 111 -0.70 -2.90 -6.05
N PRO A 112 -1.13 -4.10 -6.47
CA PRO A 112 -0.34 -5.30 -6.25
C PRO A 112 0.88 -5.37 -7.18
N SER A 113 0.82 -4.65 -8.32
CA SER A 113 1.87 -4.43 -9.31
C SER A 113 1.46 -3.32 -10.29
N ALA A 114 2.43 -2.58 -10.83
CA ALA A 114 2.28 -1.50 -11.82
C ALA A 114 1.37 -1.85 -13.02
N THR A 115 1.37 -3.11 -13.46
CA THR A 115 0.61 -3.54 -14.65
C THR A 115 -0.83 -3.98 -14.33
N THR A 116 -1.18 -4.16 -13.06
CA THR A 116 -2.35 -4.95 -12.65
C THR A 116 -3.61 -4.13 -12.39
N PHE A 117 -3.54 -2.80 -12.39
CA PHE A 117 -4.75 -1.98 -12.15
C PHE A 117 -5.83 -2.27 -13.20
N LYS A 118 -7.00 -2.73 -12.74
CA LYS A 118 -8.13 -3.15 -13.56
C LYS A 118 -9.19 -2.06 -13.66
N HIS A 119 -9.93 -2.00 -14.77
CA HIS A 119 -10.93 -0.96 -15.02
C HIS A 119 -12.06 -1.00 -13.98
N GLU A 120 -12.50 -2.20 -13.59
CA GLU A 120 -13.55 -2.41 -12.61
C GLU A 120 -13.21 -1.87 -11.21
N TRP A 121 -11.93 -1.64 -10.90
CA TRP A 121 -11.54 -1.04 -9.62
C TRP A 121 -11.80 0.46 -9.57
N ALA A 122 -11.99 1.13 -10.71
CA ALA A 122 -12.26 2.56 -10.76
C ALA A 122 -13.51 2.96 -9.98
N VAL A 123 -14.51 2.07 -9.89
CA VAL A 123 -15.75 2.32 -9.13
C VAL A 123 -15.51 2.53 -7.64
N LEU A 124 -14.44 1.94 -7.09
CA LEU A 124 -14.08 2.09 -5.66
C LEU A 124 -13.62 3.51 -5.34
N PHE A 125 -13.21 4.28 -6.35
CA PHE A 125 -12.72 5.65 -6.21
C PHE A 125 -13.74 6.70 -6.64
N LYS A 126 -14.96 6.28 -6.98
CA LYS A 126 -15.99 7.19 -7.46
C LYS A 126 -16.26 8.29 -6.43
N ASP A 127 -16.34 9.53 -6.91
CA ASP A 127 -16.62 10.74 -6.11
C ASP A 127 -15.59 11.03 -4.99
N LYS A 128 -14.35 10.52 -5.12
CA LYS A 128 -13.25 10.75 -4.16
C LYS A 128 -12.21 11.71 -4.69
N GLU A 129 -11.47 12.34 -3.78
CA GLU A 129 -10.17 12.93 -4.11
C GLU A 129 -9.12 11.82 -4.20
N VAL A 130 -8.43 11.70 -5.34
CA VAL A 130 -7.40 10.68 -5.53
C VAL A 130 -6.03 11.30 -5.78
N ILE A 131 -5.03 10.80 -5.06
CA ILE A 131 -3.62 11.18 -5.20
C ILE A 131 -2.83 9.96 -5.67
N LEU A 132 -2.19 10.06 -6.83
CA LEU A 132 -1.29 9.02 -7.35
C LEU A 132 0.13 9.24 -6.83
N ALA A 133 0.66 8.25 -6.12
CA ALA A 133 1.97 8.22 -5.49
C ALA A 133 2.77 6.99 -5.97
N LEU A 134 2.92 6.86 -7.29
CA LEU A 134 3.67 5.77 -7.94
C LEU A 134 5.12 6.19 -8.19
N ASP A 135 6.00 5.24 -8.48
CA ASP A 135 7.43 5.51 -8.64
C ASP A 135 7.69 6.46 -9.83
N CYS A 136 8.79 7.21 -9.75
CA CYS A 136 9.21 8.14 -10.80
C CYS A 136 10.00 7.48 -11.95
N ASP A 137 9.95 6.15 -12.05
CA ASP A 137 10.60 5.39 -13.12
C ASP A 137 9.67 5.17 -14.33
N ALA A 138 10.18 4.54 -15.37
CA ALA A 138 9.41 4.31 -16.60
C ALA A 138 8.14 3.45 -16.37
N ALA A 139 8.18 2.49 -15.44
CA ALA A 139 7.06 1.63 -15.14
C ALA A 139 6.00 2.38 -14.31
N GLY A 140 6.42 3.13 -13.29
CA GLY A 140 5.56 3.96 -12.46
C GLY A 140 4.89 5.09 -13.26
N LEU A 141 5.60 5.72 -14.21
CA LEU A 141 5.02 6.71 -15.12
C LEU A 141 3.99 6.11 -16.09
N ALA A 142 4.26 4.92 -16.62
CA ALA A 142 3.31 4.21 -17.48
C ALA A 142 2.05 3.79 -16.71
N ALA A 143 2.23 3.27 -15.49
CA ALA A 143 1.13 2.94 -14.59
C ALA A 143 0.31 4.19 -14.22
N THR A 144 0.97 5.30 -13.93
CA THR A 144 0.32 6.58 -13.61
C THR A 144 -0.57 7.04 -14.77
N THR A 145 -0.04 7.02 -16.00
CA THR A 145 -0.80 7.42 -17.19
C THR A 145 -2.02 6.52 -17.38
N LYS A 146 -1.85 5.20 -17.26
CA LYS A 146 -2.96 4.23 -17.38
C LYS A 146 -4.02 4.45 -16.31
N ILE A 147 -3.63 4.51 -15.04
CA ILE A 147 -4.54 4.66 -13.90
C ILE A 147 -5.27 6.00 -13.98
N ALA A 148 -4.56 7.08 -14.29
CA ALA A 148 -5.17 8.39 -14.48
C ALA A 148 -6.25 8.39 -15.58
N GLY A 149 -5.99 7.72 -16.71
CA GLY A 149 -6.99 7.59 -17.78
C GLY A 149 -8.26 6.86 -17.34
N LEU A 150 -8.13 5.86 -16.47
CA LEU A 150 -9.27 5.09 -15.93
C LEU A 150 -10.04 5.84 -14.84
N LEU A 151 -9.33 6.63 -14.02
CA LEU A 151 -9.91 7.31 -12.85
C LEU A 151 -10.49 8.68 -13.15
N ARG A 152 -9.88 9.47 -14.05
CA ARG A 152 -10.34 10.83 -14.41
C ARG A 152 -11.85 10.96 -14.66
N PRO A 153 -12.54 10.00 -15.30
CA PRO A 153 -13.97 10.13 -15.56
C PRO A 153 -14.88 9.89 -14.35
N VAL A 154 -14.36 9.33 -13.24
CA VAL A 154 -15.17 8.84 -12.11
C VAL A 154 -14.84 9.48 -10.76
N VAL A 155 -13.62 9.99 -10.58
CA VAL A 155 -13.18 10.62 -9.33
C VAL A 155 -13.61 12.08 -9.28
N ASP A 156 -13.73 12.65 -8.08
CA ASP A 156 -14.02 14.08 -7.91
C ASP A 156 -12.80 14.94 -8.30
N SER A 157 -11.61 14.53 -7.86
CA SER A 157 -10.35 15.12 -8.30
C SER A 157 -9.23 14.10 -8.40
N LEU A 158 -8.26 14.36 -9.28
CA LEU A 158 -7.08 13.52 -9.48
C LEU A 158 -5.82 14.37 -9.44
N LYS A 159 -4.93 14.08 -8.50
CA LYS A 159 -3.61 14.68 -8.33
C LYS A 159 -2.54 13.60 -8.51
N GLN A 160 -1.35 14.00 -8.90
CA GLN A 160 -0.17 13.14 -8.97
C GLN A 160 0.94 13.79 -8.15
N LEU A 161 1.66 13.00 -7.35
CA LEU A 161 2.85 13.48 -6.67
C LEU A 161 3.97 13.75 -7.67
N ASP A 162 4.56 14.94 -7.60
CA ASP A 162 5.77 15.30 -8.32
C ASP A 162 6.99 15.06 -7.43
N TRP A 163 7.69 13.96 -7.71
CA TRP A 163 8.91 13.59 -6.99
C TRP A 163 10.11 14.48 -7.35
N GLY A 164 10.07 15.20 -8.48
CA GLY A 164 11.17 16.04 -8.94
C GLY A 164 11.47 17.20 -7.99
N GLY A 165 10.47 17.71 -7.28
CA GLY A 165 10.63 18.77 -6.28
C GLY A 165 11.22 18.31 -4.94
N LEU A 166 11.22 17.00 -4.66
CA LEU A 166 11.62 16.43 -3.37
C LEU A 166 13.11 16.07 -3.30
N GLN A 167 13.86 16.16 -4.39
CA GLN A 167 15.32 15.94 -4.40
C GLN A 167 16.10 16.94 -3.51
N ASN A 168 15.45 18.02 -3.07
CA ASN A 168 16.01 19.02 -2.16
C ASN A 168 15.37 18.99 -0.76
N ALA A 169 14.47 18.04 -0.48
CA ALA A 169 13.87 17.88 0.84
C ALA A 169 14.71 16.89 1.66
N SER A 170 15.78 17.42 2.25
CA SER A 170 16.62 16.76 3.26
C SER A 170 16.43 17.43 4.62
#